data_AF-A0AAU3JFT6-F1
#
_entry.id   AF-A0AAU3JFT6-F1
#
_cell.length_a   1.000
_cell.length_b   1.000
_cell.length_c   1.000
_cell.angle_alpha   90.00
_cell.angle_beta   90.00
_cell.angle_gamma   90.00
#
_symmetry.space_group_name_H-M   'P 1'
#
loop_
_entity.id
_entity.type
_entity.pdbx_description
1 polymer ?
#
loop_
_entity_poly.entity_id
_entity_poly.type
_entity_poly.pdbx_seq_one_letter_code
_entity_poly.pdbx_strand_id
1 'polypeptide(L)'
;MTETPLRAELLLTHDVSAELERELTAGFAELGASTLRVRRTIGHRGPAELQWLVLASLPLQAFLSGLGGEAVKDGYRALKGLVGRLAGRDDAAPAQAPRPLVLHDERTMLRIVLEADLPQGAYEQLAALDLSRFTVGPLHYDRALGRWRSELDEAAG
;
A
#
# COMPACT_ATOMS: atom_id res chain seq x y z
N MET A 1 4.82 -24.32 14.04
CA MET A 1 3.76 -23.31 13.86
C MET A 1 3.65 -23.08 12.36
N THR A 2 2.52 -23.41 11.74
CA THR A 2 2.32 -23.22 10.30
C THR A 2 2.18 -21.73 10.03
N GLU A 3 3.26 -21.08 9.57
CA GLU A 3 3.17 -19.75 8.98
C GLU A 3 2.15 -19.84 7.85
N THR A 4 1.02 -19.17 8.02
CA THR A 4 0.00 -19.13 6.98
C THR A 4 0.60 -18.32 5.84
N PRO A 5 0.70 -18.87 4.61
CA PRO A 5 1.34 -18.16 3.51
C PRO A 5 0.64 -16.83 3.28
N LEU A 6 1.43 -15.75 3.18
CA LEU A 6 0.92 -14.42 2.87
C LEU A 6 0.32 -14.47 1.46
N ARG A 7 -1.01 -14.42 1.42
CA ARG A 7 -1.81 -14.26 0.21
C ARG A 7 -1.97 -12.77 -0.03
N ALA A 8 -1.51 -12.31 -1.18
CA ALA A 8 -1.70 -10.94 -1.62
C ALA A 8 -2.50 -10.92 -2.93
N GLU A 9 -3.53 -10.09 -3.00
CA GLU A 9 -4.26 -9.82 -4.23
C GLU A 9 -3.94 -8.40 -4.70
N LEU A 10 -3.35 -8.26 -5.89
CA LEU A 10 -3.10 -6.98 -6.54
C LEU A 10 -4.21 -6.66 -7.52
N LEU A 11 -4.93 -5.60 -7.22
CA LEU A 11 -5.93 -5.01 -8.07
C LEU A 11 -5.29 -3.82 -8.78
N LEU A 12 -5.18 -3.91 -10.10
CA LEU A 12 -4.55 -2.89 -10.95
C LEU A 12 -5.60 -2.16 -11.76
N THR A 13 -5.47 -0.84 -11.90
CA THR A 13 -6.30 -0.08 -12.83
C THR A 13 -5.98 -0.46 -14.28
N HIS A 14 -6.97 -0.33 -15.17
CA HIS A 14 -6.88 -0.74 -16.57
C HIS A 14 -5.72 -0.11 -17.38
N ASP A 15 -5.20 1.02 -16.92
CA ASP A 15 -4.15 1.80 -17.55
C ASP A 15 -2.74 1.47 -17.04
N VAL A 16 -2.61 0.53 -16.10
CA VAL A 16 -1.33 -0.03 -15.70
C VAL A 16 -0.74 -0.86 -16.85
N SER A 17 0.48 -0.50 -17.27
CA SER A 17 1.18 -1.21 -18.34
C SER A 17 1.59 -2.63 -17.91
N ALA A 18 1.73 -3.54 -18.88
CA ALA A 18 2.19 -4.92 -18.60
C ALA A 18 3.63 -4.98 -18.06
N GLU A 19 4.44 -3.95 -18.28
CA GLU A 19 5.77 -3.85 -17.68
C GLU A 19 5.68 -3.50 -16.19
N LEU A 20 4.84 -2.52 -15.84
CA LEU A 20 4.62 -2.14 -14.46
C LEU A 20 3.95 -3.26 -13.65
N GLU A 21 3.01 -4.01 -14.25
CA GLU A 21 2.43 -5.20 -13.65
C GLU A 21 3.49 -6.24 -13.26
N ARG A 22 4.47 -6.49 -14.14
CA ARG A 22 5.56 -7.45 -13.87
C ARG A 22 6.49 -6.96 -12.76
N GLU A 23 6.82 -5.67 -12.75
CA GLU A 23 7.65 -5.06 -11.71
C GLU A 23 6.96 -5.08 -10.34
N LEU A 24 5.67 -4.77 -10.30
CA LEU A 24 4.85 -4.88 -9.10
C LEU A 24 4.81 -6.32 -8.59
N THR A 25 4.58 -7.27 -9.50
CA THR A 25 4.54 -8.69 -9.17
C THR A 25 5.85 -9.17 -8.56
N ALA A 26 6.98 -8.80 -9.17
CA ALA A 26 8.30 -9.14 -8.66
C ALA A 26 8.56 -8.47 -7.30
N GLY A 27 8.23 -7.19 -7.14
CA GLY A 27 8.43 -6.46 -5.89
C GLY A 27 7.62 -7.04 -4.72
N PHE A 28 6.35 -7.43 -4.95
CA PHE A 28 5.54 -8.07 -3.92
C PHE A 28 6.03 -9.49 -3.58
N ALA A 29 6.55 -10.24 -4.56
CA ALA A 29 7.17 -11.53 -4.31
C ALA A 29 8.44 -11.41 -3.45
N GLU A 30 9.28 -10.41 -3.72
CA GLU A 30 10.47 -10.10 -2.90
C GLU A 30 10.12 -9.68 -1.47
N LEU A 31 8.96 -9.02 -1.29
CA LEU A 31 8.42 -8.65 0.02
C LEU A 31 7.76 -9.82 0.77
N GLY A 32 7.84 -11.05 0.25
CA GLY A 32 7.39 -12.26 0.94
C GLY A 32 5.95 -12.67 0.65
N ALA A 33 5.26 -12.06 -0.32
CA ALA A 33 3.95 -12.53 -0.76
C ALA A 33 4.09 -13.85 -1.55
N SER A 34 3.96 -14.99 -0.84
CA SER A 34 4.16 -16.33 -1.42
C SER A 34 3.11 -16.70 -2.46
N THR A 35 1.95 -16.05 -2.42
CA THR A 35 0.84 -16.27 -3.34
C THR A 35 0.26 -14.94 -3.76
N LEU A 36 0.68 -14.48 -4.95
CA LEU A 36 0.21 -13.23 -5.54
C LEU A 36 -0.83 -13.49 -6.61
N ARG A 37 -2.03 -12.91 -6.45
CA ARG A 37 -3.08 -12.94 -7.47
C ARG A 37 -3.21 -11.55 -8.08
N VAL A 38 -2.98 -11.43 -9.38
CA VAL A 38 -3.14 -10.15 -10.09
C VAL A 38 -4.50 -10.13 -10.79
N ARG A 39 -5.25 -9.04 -10.61
CA ARG A 39 -6.52 -8.80 -11.28
C ARG A 39 -6.56 -7.37 -11.78
N ARG A 40 -7.01 -7.19 -13.01
CA ARG A 40 -7.31 -5.87 -13.55
C ARG A 40 -8.75 -5.51 -13.20
N THR A 41 -8.94 -4.37 -12.55
CA THR A 41 -10.28 -3.86 -12.25
C THR A 41 -10.78 -3.01 -13.40
N ILE A 42 -12.06 -3.20 -13.74
CA ILE A 42 -12.77 -2.36 -14.69
C ILE A 42 -13.29 -1.18 -13.88
N GLY A 43 -12.77 0.02 -14.14
CA GLY A 43 -13.07 1.21 -13.33
C GLY A 43 -14.56 1.43 -13.18
N HIS A 44 -15.07 1.39 -11.94
CA HIS A 44 -16.33 2.02 -11.62
C HIS A 44 -16.01 3.46 -11.22
N ARG A 45 -16.42 4.40 -12.07
CA ARG A 45 -16.14 5.82 -11.87
C ARG A 45 -17.19 6.35 -10.89
N GLY A 46 -17.08 5.99 -9.62
CA GLY A 46 -17.86 6.58 -8.53
C GLY A 46 -17.16 7.84 -7.99
N PRO A 47 -17.87 8.93 -7.69
CA PRO A 47 -17.26 10.19 -7.22
C PRO A 47 -16.57 10.11 -5.84
N ALA A 48 -16.70 8.98 -5.14
CA ALA A 48 -16.03 8.69 -3.86
C ALA A 48 -14.95 7.59 -3.96
N GLU A 49 -14.66 7.10 -5.18
CA GLU A 49 -13.69 6.04 -5.36
C GLU A 49 -12.28 6.61 -5.45
N LEU A 50 -11.48 6.30 -4.41
CA LEU A 50 -10.05 6.56 -4.31
C LEU A 50 -9.38 6.36 -5.69
N GLN A 51 -8.67 7.37 -6.19
CA GLN A 51 -7.93 7.30 -7.47
C GLN A 51 -6.60 6.53 -7.29
N TRP A 52 -6.67 5.28 -6.80
CA TRP A 52 -5.50 4.45 -6.59
C TRP A 52 -4.99 3.85 -7.90
N LEU A 53 -3.68 3.67 -8.01
CA LEU A 53 -3.07 2.96 -9.13
C LEU A 53 -3.11 1.44 -8.88
N VAL A 54 -2.87 1.05 -7.63
CA VAL A 54 -2.71 -0.33 -7.18
C VAL A 54 -3.37 -0.48 -5.83
N LEU A 55 -4.18 -1.53 -5.67
CA LEU A 55 -4.67 -1.97 -4.37
C LEU A 55 -4.11 -3.36 -4.07
N ALA A 56 -3.37 -3.48 -2.97
CA ALA A 56 -2.80 -4.73 -2.50
C ALA A 56 -3.59 -5.22 -1.27
N SER A 57 -4.36 -6.29 -1.45
CA SER A 57 -5.13 -6.92 -0.38
C SER A 57 -4.29 -8.00 0.31
N LEU A 58 -4.01 -7.84 1.60
CA LEU A 58 -3.18 -8.75 2.40
C LEU A 58 -3.39 -8.52 3.91
N PRO A 59 -3.12 -9.52 4.77
CA PRO A 59 -3.18 -9.32 6.22
C PRO A 59 -2.13 -8.29 6.67
N LEU A 60 -2.53 -7.04 6.88
CA LEU A 60 -1.61 -5.91 7.00
C LEU A 60 -0.72 -6.04 8.23
N GLN A 61 -1.31 -6.44 9.37
CA GLN A 61 -0.54 -6.62 10.60
C GLN A 61 0.54 -7.70 10.42
N ALA A 62 0.21 -8.84 9.80
CA ALA A 62 1.17 -9.92 9.59
C ALA A 62 2.23 -9.55 8.55
N PHE A 63 1.85 -8.83 7.49
CA PHE A 63 2.77 -8.33 6.49
C PHE A 63 3.77 -7.33 7.06
N LEU A 64 3.29 -6.28 7.75
CA LEU A 64 4.16 -5.28 8.37
C LEU A 64 5.04 -5.88 9.47
N SER A 65 4.50 -6.83 10.25
CA SER A 65 5.28 -7.58 11.26
C SER A 65 6.28 -8.55 10.63
N GLY A 66 5.96 -9.15 9.48
CA GLY A 66 6.83 -10.05 8.72
C GLY A 66 7.97 -9.31 8.03
N LEU A 67 7.73 -8.06 7.59
CA LEU A 67 8.79 -7.12 7.24
C LEU A 67 9.67 -6.75 8.46
N GLY A 68 9.21 -7.02 9.69
CA GLY A 68 9.85 -6.68 10.97
C GLY A 68 10.94 -7.63 11.49
N GLY A 69 11.27 -8.72 10.79
CA GLY A 69 12.43 -9.57 11.11
C GLY A 69 13.78 -8.88 10.80
N GLU A 70 14.95 -9.53 11.00
CA GLU A 70 16.32 -8.95 10.87
C GLU A 70 16.60 -8.07 9.61
N ALA A 71 15.74 -8.11 8.60
CA ALA A 71 15.77 -7.33 7.37
C ALA A 71 14.82 -6.09 7.33
N VAL A 72 14.41 -5.53 8.47
CA VAL A 72 13.44 -4.40 8.57
C VAL A 72 13.72 -3.27 7.59
N LYS A 73 14.95 -2.77 7.58
CA LYS A 73 15.33 -1.63 6.75
C LYS A 73 15.25 -1.94 5.26
N ASP A 74 15.43 -3.19 4.87
CA ASP A 74 15.49 -3.60 3.47
C ASP A 74 14.10 -3.83 2.90
N GLY A 75 13.18 -4.42 3.68
CA GLY A 75 11.78 -4.58 3.31
C GLY A 75 11.06 -3.24 3.11
N TYR A 76 11.20 -2.29 4.05
CA TYR A 76 10.60 -0.96 3.90
C TYR A 76 11.28 -0.13 2.81
N ARG A 77 12.58 -0.31 2.55
CA ARG A 77 13.25 0.32 1.41
C ARG A 77 12.74 -0.24 0.08
N ALA A 78 12.51 -1.55 -0.01
CA ALA A 78 11.92 -2.17 -1.19
C ALA A 78 10.48 -1.70 -1.43
N LEU A 79 9.66 -1.60 -0.37
CA LEU A 79 8.31 -1.03 -0.45
C LEU A 79 8.33 0.43 -0.89
N LYS A 80 9.21 1.26 -0.30
CA LYS A 80 9.41 2.66 -0.73
C LYS A 80 9.83 2.75 -2.19
N GLY A 81 10.75 1.90 -2.64
CA GLY A 81 11.18 1.86 -4.05
C GLY A 81 10.06 1.44 -4.98
N LEU A 82 9.16 0.56 -4.55
CA LEU A 82 7.98 0.15 -5.28
C LEU A 82 6.99 1.34 -5.41
N VAL A 83 6.70 2.06 -4.33
CA VAL A 83 5.86 3.27 -4.34
C VAL A 83 6.48 4.37 -5.22
N GLY A 84 7.79 4.60 -5.14
CA GLY A 84 8.48 5.58 -5.97
C GLY A 84 8.42 5.26 -7.47
N ARG A 85 8.48 3.97 -7.85
CA ARG A 85 8.34 3.53 -9.24
C ARG A 85 6.93 3.75 -9.79
N LEU A 86 5.91 3.64 -8.95
CA LEU A 86 4.53 3.95 -9.33
C LEU A 86 4.34 5.45 -9.58
N ALA A 87 5.06 6.30 -8.86
CA ALA A 87 5.00 7.75 -9.01
C ALA A 87 5.82 8.27 -10.21
N GLY A 88 6.98 7.66 -10.48
CA GLY A 88 7.96 8.19 -11.44
C GLY A 88 7.78 7.80 -12.90
N ARG A 89 6.74 7.03 -13.27
CA ARG A 89 6.59 6.49 -14.65
C ARG A 89 5.51 7.17 -15.49
N ASP A 90 4.83 8.18 -14.94
CA ASP A 90 3.80 8.98 -15.61
C ASP A 90 4.36 10.20 -16.38
N ASP A 91 5.67 10.26 -16.66
CA ASP A 91 6.33 11.37 -17.39
C ASP A 91 5.83 11.57 -18.84
N ALA A 92 5.02 10.65 -19.38
CA ALA A 92 4.49 10.73 -20.74
C ALA A 92 3.02 11.22 -20.82
N ALA A 93 2.35 11.47 -19.69
CA ALA A 93 0.97 11.98 -19.66
C ALA A 93 0.88 13.29 -18.87
N PRO A 94 0.09 14.29 -19.32
CA PRO A 94 0.04 15.60 -18.68
C PRO A 94 -0.48 15.47 -17.24
N ALA A 95 0.36 15.81 -16.26
CA ALA A 95 0.03 16.17 -14.89
C ALA A 95 -1.16 15.43 -14.26
N GLN A 96 -1.17 14.10 -14.35
CA GLN A 96 -2.13 13.32 -13.57
C GLN A 96 -1.67 13.30 -12.11
N ALA A 97 -2.63 13.51 -11.20
CA ALA A 97 -2.36 13.50 -9.77
C ALA A 97 -1.61 12.22 -9.35
N PRO A 98 -0.66 12.30 -8.42
CA PRO A 98 0.11 11.14 -7.98
C PRO A 98 -0.85 10.06 -7.48
N ARG A 99 -0.82 8.90 -8.12
CA ARG A 99 -1.74 7.81 -7.84
C ARG A 99 -1.15 6.90 -6.75
N PRO A 100 -1.76 6.83 -5.56
CA PRO A 100 -1.16 6.10 -4.45
C PRO A 100 -1.25 4.58 -4.63
N LEU A 101 -0.36 3.88 -3.92
CA LEU A 101 -0.51 2.46 -3.61
C LEU A 101 -1.39 2.34 -2.37
N VAL A 102 -2.48 1.59 -2.45
CA VAL A 102 -3.35 1.31 -1.30
C VAL A 102 -3.08 -0.11 -0.82
N LEU A 103 -2.65 -0.26 0.42
CA LEU A 103 -2.64 -1.55 1.09
C LEU A 103 -3.98 -1.74 1.80
N HIS A 104 -4.59 -2.92 1.68
CA HIS A 104 -5.90 -3.23 2.23
C HIS A 104 -5.85 -4.53 3.03
N ASP A 105 -6.38 -4.54 4.25
CA ASP A 105 -6.63 -5.76 5.00
C ASP A 105 -8.10 -6.17 4.83
N GLU A 106 -8.38 -7.28 4.16
CA GLU A 106 -9.75 -7.78 4.00
C GLU A 106 -10.43 -8.17 5.31
N ARG A 107 -9.67 -8.51 6.34
CA ARG A 107 -10.23 -8.97 7.63
C ARG A 107 -10.68 -7.80 8.48
N THR A 108 -9.89 -6.72 8.52
CA THR A 108 -10.21 -5.51 9.31
C THR A 108 -10.83 -4.41 8.46
N MET A 109 -10.88 -4.59 7.14
CA MET A 109 -11.26 -3.56 6.15
C MET A 109 -10.37 -2.31 6.18
N LEU A 110 -9.25 -2.35 6.92
CA LEU A 110 -8.35 -1.23 7.07
C LEU A 110 -7.61 -0.98 5.76
N ARG A 111 -7.50 0.29 5.37
CA ARG A 111 -6.77 0.72 4.18
C ARG A 111 -5.64 1.65 4.60
N ILE A 112 -4.44 1.44 4.07
CA ILE A 112 -3.29 2.32 4.25
C ILE A 112 -2.94 2.89 2.89
N VAL A 113 -2.92 4.21 2.79
CA VAL A 113 -2.62 4.92 1.53
C VAL A 113 -1.16 5.33 1.54
N LEU A 114 -0.38 4.72 0.66
CA LEU A 114 1.04 5.01 0.46
C LEU A 114 1.19 5.97 -0.74
N GLU A 115 1.39 7.23 -0.42
CA GLU A 115 1.67 8.28 -1.41
C GLU A 115 3.12 8.22 -1.89
N ALA A 116 3.36 8.82 -3.05
CA ALA A 116 4.70 9.13 -3.54
C ALA A 116 5.47 9.98 -2.52
N ASP A 117 6.80 9.84 -2.50
CA ASP A 117 7.70 10.73 -1.75
C ASP A 117 7.42 10.81 -0.24
N LEU A 118 6.93 9.73 0.36
CA LEU A 118 6.86 9.63 1.82
C LEU A 118 8.29 9.62 2.42
N PRO A 119 8.52 10.37 3.51
CA PRO A 119 9.81 10.37 4.18
C PRO A 119 10.10 8.98 4.77
N GLN A 120 11.38 8.63 4.90
CA GLN A 120 11.77 7.33 5.49
C GLN A 120 11.13 7.11 6.87
N GLY A 121 11.07 8.17 7.69
CA GLY A 121 10.43 8.13 9.00
C GLY A 121 8.94 7.74 8.97
N ALA A 122 8.22 7.99 7.86
CA ALA A 122 6.83 7.54 7.71
C ALA A 122 6.76 6.00 7.65
N TYR A 123 7.66 5.36 6.89
CA TYR A 123 7.70 3.90 6.80
C TYR A 123 8.15 3.26 8.12
N GLU A 124 9.11 3.88 8.82
CA GLU A 124 9.56 3.42 10.14
C GLU A 124 8.44 3.54 11.18
N GLN A 125 7.68 4.63 11.17
CA GLN A 125 6.49 4.79 12.03
C GLN A 125 5.40 3.77 11.68
N LEU A 126 5.18 3.49 10.38
CA LEU A 126 4.18 2.52 9.94
C LEU A 126 4.50 1.11 10.46
N ALA A 127 5.78 0.75 10.48
CA ALA A 127 6.26 -0.52 11.01
C ALA A 127 5.99 -0.71 12.51
N ALA A 128 6.04 0.39 13.27
CA ALA A 128 5.82 0.41 14.71
C ALA A 128 4.35 0.63 15.09
N LEU A 129 3.47 0.85 14.10
CA LEU A 129 2.09 1.21 14.35
C LEU A 129 1.27 -0.02 14.78
N ASP A 130 0.49 0.15 15.84
CA ASP A 130 -0.55 -0.80 16.21
C ASP A 130 -1.80 -0.53 15.37
N LEU A 131 -1.95 -1.27 14.27
CA LEU A 131 -3.07 -1.08 13.34
C LEU A 131 -4.44 -1.40 13.96
N SER A 132 -4.48 -2.14 15.07
CA SER A 132 -5.74 -2.49 15.73
C SER A 132 -6.48 -1.28 16.33
N ARG A 133 -5.80 -0.14 16.44
CA ARG A 133 -6.35 1.12 16.96
C ARG A 133 -7.17 1.89 15.93
N PHE A 134 -7.10 1.52 14.65
CA PHE A 134 -7.80 2.20 13.57
C PHE A 134 -8.96 1.34 13.10
N THR A 135 -10.17 1.90 13.18
CA THR A 135 -11.41 1.15 12.94
C THR A 135 -12.15 1.70 11.73
N VAL A 136 -12.07 3.01 11.49
CA VAL A 136 -12.81 3.69 10.42
C VAL A 136 -11.86 4.40 9.47
N GLY A 137 -12.12 4.30 8.17
CA GLY A 137 -11.46 5.11 7.15
C GLY A 137 -10.03 4.69 6.80
N PRO A 138 -9.48 5.30 5.73
CA PRO A 138 -8.11 5.06 5.32
C PRO A 138 -7.11 5.76 6.24
N LEU A 139 -5.98 5.09 6.46
CA LEU A 139 -4.82 5.64 7.14
C LEU A 139 -3.94 6.40 6.15
N HIS A 140 -3.68 7.66 6.44
CA HIS A 140 -2.83 8.56 5.66
C HIS A 140 -1.68 9.08 6.51
N TYR A 141 -0.54 9.36 5.89
CA TYR A 141 0.55 10.06 6.56
C TYR A 141 0.33 11.57 6.45
N ASP A 142 0.03 12.20 7.58
CA ASP A 142 -0.07 13.65 7.68
C ASP A 142 1.34 14.24 7.72
N ARG A 143 1.76 14.88 6.62
CA ARG A 143 3.07 15.52 6.51
C ARG A 143 3.22 16.74 7.41
N ALA A 144 2.13 17.46 7.70
CA ALA A 144 2.17 18.64 8.56
C ALA A 144 2.37 18.25 10.02
N LEU A 145 1.77 17.14 10.45
CA LEU A 145 1.89 16.61 11.81
C LEU A 145 2.96 15.53 11.96
N GLY A 146 3.53 15.04 10.86
CA GLY A 146 4.57 14.02 10.84
C GLY A 146 4.13 12.66 11.39
N ARG A 147 2.84 12.29 11.24
CA ARG A 147 2.28 11.05 11.81
C ARG A 147 1.20 10.42 10.93
N TRP A 148 0.98 9.11 11.10
CA TRP A 148 -0.15 8.41 10.50
C TRP A 148 -1.46 8.73 11.22
N ARG A 149 -2.53 8.95 10.45
CA ARG A 149 -3.86 9.35 10.94
C ARG A 149 -4.96 8.74 10.10
N SER A 150 -6.12 8.52 10.72
CA SER A 150 -7.38 8.37 10.00
C SER A 150 -8.32 9.49 10.42
N GLU A 151 -8.60 10.41 9.51
CA GLU A 151 -9.47 11.57 9.80
C GLU A 151 -10.89 11.14 10.18
N LEU A 152 -11.39 10.05 9.59
CA LEU A 152 -12.72 9.52 9.90
C LEU A 152 -12.77 8.83 11.26
N ASP A 153 -11.69 8.14 11.65
CA ASP A 153 -11.58 7.52 12.97
C ASP A 153 -11.48 8.60 14.06
N GLU A 154 -10.65 9.61 13.84
CA GLU A 154 -10.50 10.75 14.76
C GLU A 154 -11.77 11.60 14.88
N ALA A 155 -12.59 11.69 13.83
CA ALA A 155 -13.87 12.40 13.89
C ALA A 155 -15.00 11.59 14.56
N ALA A 156 -14.83 10.27 14.69
CA ALA A 156 -15.82 9.36 15.28
C ALA A 156 -15.64 9.14 16.79
N GLY A 157 -14.47 9.49 17.35
CA GLY A 157 -14.14 9.42 18.78
C GLY A 157 -14.22 10.76 19.49
#